data_AF-R2QC09-F1
#
_entry.id   AF-R2QC09-F1
#
_cell.length_a   1.000
_cell.length_b   1.000
_cell.length_c   1.000
_cell.angle_alpha   90.00
_cell.angle_beta   90.00
_cell.angle_gamma   90.00
#
_symmetry.space_group_name_H-M   'P 1'
#
loop_
_entity.id
_entity.type
_entity.pdbx_description
1 polymer ?
#
loop_
_entity_poly.entity_id
_entity_poly.type
_entity_poly.pdbx_seq_one_letter_code
_entity_poly.pdbx_strand_id
1 'polypeptide(L)'
;MPYATMLPPVLKEAQLFWDQVIQFVEQTCGAVQGEWKFYTKVAGWTYGIKYKKRTIFYLFPNEAQLQATFVFGAKAVAAAKQIFRLT
;
A
#
# COMPACT_ATOMS: atom_id res chain seq x y z
N MET A 1 9.90 13.68 14.80
CA MET A 1 9.09 12.51 14.37
C MET A 1 7.66 12.99 14.17
N PRO A 2 7.10 13.03 12.95
CA PRO A 2 5.65 13.11 12.84
C PRO A 2 5.12 11.73 13.24
N TYR A 3 4.31 11.71 14.29
CA TYR A 3 3.71 10.52 14.88
C TYR A 3 2.74 9.89 13.89
N ALA A 4 2.41 8.61 14.09
CA ALA A 4 1.37 7.92 13.33
C ALA A 4 0.01 8.68 13.31
N THR A 5 -0.19 9.59 14.27
CA THR A 5 -1.32 10.52 14.37
C THR A 5 -1.32 11.67 13.35
N MET A 6 -0.24 11.91 12.61
CA MET A 6 -0.19 12.94 11.55
C MET A 6 -0.56 12.42 10.15
N LEU A 7 -0.78 11.11 10.00
CA LEU A 7 -1.19 10.50 8.74
C LEU A 7 -2.68 10.66 8.41
N PRO A 8 -3.62 10.55 9.38
CA PRO A 8 -5.04 10.79 9.11
C PRO A 8 -5.33 12.20 8.54
N PRO A 9 -4.70 13.29 9.02
CA PRO A 9 -4.87 14.63 8.43
C PRO A 9 -4.44 14.77 6.96
N VAL A 10 -3.45 13.98 6.51
CA VAL A 10 -2.92 14.06 5.13
C VAL A 10 -3.80 13.29 4.16
N LEU A 11 -4.31 12.14 4.58
CA LEU A 11 -5.13 11.28 3.73
C LEU A 11 -6.52 11.88 3.47
N LYS A 12 -7.12 12.60 4.42
CA LYS A 12 -8.47 13.20 4.27
C LYS A 12 -9.46 12.18 3.69
N GLU A 13 -10.03 12.46 2.51
CA GLU A 13 -10.96 11.59 1.79
C GLU A 13 -10.31 10.29 1.30
N ALA A 14 -8.99 10.28 1.06
CA ALA A 14 -8.25 9.08 0.66
C ALA A 14 -8.12 8.05 1.79
N GLN A 15 -8.48 8.41 3.03
CA GLN A 15 -8.54 7.47 4.15
C GLN A 15 -9.54 6.33 3.87
N LEU A 16 -10.68 6.63 3.23
CA LEU A 16 -11.67 5.61 2.89
C LEU A 16 -11.08 4.55 1.95
N PHE A 17 -10.37 4.98 0.90
CA PHE A 17 -9.73 4.08 -0.04
C PHE A 17 -8.60 3.27 0.63
N TRP A 18 -7.87 3.91 1.55
CA TRP A 18 -6.84 3.25 2.33
C TRP A 18 -7.41 2.07 3.14
N ASP A 19 -8.49 2.33 3.88
CA ASP A 19 -9.14 1.32 4.72
C ASP A 19 -9.75 0.19 3.87
N GLN A 20 -10.37 0.54 2.73
CA GLN A 20 -10.89 -0.43 1.76
C GLN A 20 -9.80 -1.34 1.20
N VAL A 21 -8.61 -0.80 0.90
CA VAL A 21 -7.48 -1.60 0.40
C VAL A 21 -7.01 -2.58 1.47
N ILE A 22 -6.87 -2.15 2.74
CA ILE A 22 -6.48 -3.03 3.83
C ILE A 22 -7.52 -4.14 4.02
N GLN A 23 -8.79 -3.77 4.10
CA GLN A 23 -9.90 -4.71 4.29
C GLN A 23 -9.96 -5.75 3.16
N PHE A 24 -9.86 -5.31 1.90
CA PHE A 24 -9.86 -6.20 0.74
C PHE A 24 -8.73 -7.24 0.81
N VAL A 25 -7.55 -6.81 1.24
CA VAL A 25 -6.37 -7.67 1.31
C VAL A 25 -6.48 -8.66 2.46
N GLU A 26 -7.00 -8.23 3.62
CA GLU A 26 -7.28 -9.12 4.74
C GLU A 26 -8.32 -10.18 4.40
N GLN A 27 -9.37 -9.81 3.67
CA GLN A 27 -10.39 -10.74 3.18
C GLN A 27 -9.82 -11.74 2.17
N THR A 28 -8.87 -11.32 1.32
CA THR A 28 -8.31 -12.15 0.24
C THR A 28 -7.19 -13.08 0.73
N CYS A 29 -6.30 -12.57 1.57
CA CYS A 29 -5.07 -13.26 1.97
C CYS A 29 -5.13 -13.79 3.42
N GLY A 30 -6.01 -13.25 4.26
CA GLY A 30 -5.99 -13.37 5.71
C GLY A 30 -5.27 -12.20 6.39
N ALA A 31 -5.18 -12.23 7.71
CA ALA A 31 -4.63 -11.15 8.53
C ALA A 31 -3.25 -10.66 8.03
N VAL A 32 -3.12 -9.35 7.85
CA VAL A 32 -1.89 -8.69 7.43
C VAL A 32 -1.28 -7.87 8.55
N GLN A 33 0.00 -7.56 8.42
CA GLN A 33 0.71 -6.66 9.31
C GLN A 33 1.16 -5.45 8.52
N GLY A 34 1.01 -4.25 9.07
CA GLY A 34 1.46 -3.03 8.42
C GLY A 34 2.43 -2.25 9.27
N GLU A 35 3.41 -1.62 8.63
CA GLU A 35 4.40 -0.78 9.28
C GLU A 35 4.58 0.54 8.53
N TRP A 36 4.65 1.64 9.27
CA TRP A 36 5.04 2.95 8.72
C TRP A 36 6.54 3.11 8.73
N LYS A 37 7.10 3.54 7.58
CA LYS A 37 8.51 3.82 7.41
C LYS A 37 8.70 5.14 6.69
N PHE A 38 9.65 5.94 7.17
CA PHE A 38 10.14 7.11 6.46
C PHE A 38 11.46 6.76 5.78
N TYR A 39 11.45 6.61 4.45
CA TYR A 39 12.64 6.15 3.73
C TYR A 39 13.56 7.31 3.36
N THR A 40 13.03 8.36 2.73
CA THR A 40 13.79 9.54 2.31
C THR A 40 12.88 10.77 2.24
N LYS A 41 13.45 11.97 2.09
CA LYS A 41 12.66 13.19 1.82
C LYS A 41 11.85 13.11 0.52
N VAL A 42 12.36 12.37 -0.47
CA VAL A 42 11.71 12.22 -1.79
C VAL A 42 10.59 11.17 -1.73
N ALA A 43 10.84 10.03 -1.09
CA ALA A 43 9.85 8.95 -0.98
C ALA A 43 8.82 9.20 0.13
N GLY A 44 9.15 10.06 1.11
CA GLY A 44 8.29 10.41 2.21
C GLY A 44 7.95 9.23 3.14
N TRP A 45 6.73 9.28 3.68
CA TRP A 45 6.16 8.20 4.47
C TRP A 45 5.61 7.11 3.57
N THR A 46 5.85 5.87 3.95
CA THR A 46 5.39 4.70 3.24
C THR A 46 4.84 3.70 4.25
N TYR A 47 3.69 3.11 3.93
CA TYR A 47 3.14 2.01 4.69
C TYR A 47 3.41 0.70 3.97
N GLY A 48 4.24 -0.15 4.55
CA GLY A 48 4.53 -1.48 4.03
C GLY A 48 3.54 -2.49 4.59
N ILE A 49 2.73 -3.10 3.71
CA ILE A 49 1.81 -4.17 4.10
C ILE A 49 2.49 -5.51 3.86
N LYS A 50 2.49 -6.33 4.89
CA LYS A 50 3.11 -7.65 4.94
C LYS A 50 2.06 -8.71 5.18
N TYR A 51 2.15 -9.76 4.37
CA TYR A 51 1.50 -11.03 4.65
C TYR A 51 2.57 -12.03 5.09
N LYS A 52 2.43 -12.56 6.30
CA LYS A 52 3.46 -13.39 6.96
C LYS A 52 4.80 -12.63 7.01
N LYS A 53 5.83 -13.11 6.30
CA LYS A 53 7.18 -12.52 6.27
C LYS A 53 7.45 -11.69 5.00
N ARG A 54 6.47 -11.52 4.12
CA ARG A 54 6.66 -10.90 2.80
C ARG A 54 5.87 -9.62 2.69
N THR A 55 6.52 -8.54 2.24
CA THR A 55 5.81 -7.34 1.79
C THR A 55 5.06 -7.67 0.51
N ILE A 56 3.77 -7.38 0.49
CA ILE A 56 2.90 -7.64 -0.66
C ILE A 56 2.70 -6.38 -1.50
N PHE A 57 2.58 -5.21 -0.85
CA PHE A 57 2.60 -3.92 -1.52
C PHE A 57 2.91 -2.80 -0.52
N TYR A 58 3.28 -1.65 -1.06
CA TYR A 58 3.50 -0.41 -0.34
C TYR A 58 2.40 0.59 -0.66
N LEU A 59 1.90 1.29 0.35
CA LEU A 59 1.00 2.43 0.19
C LEU A 59 1.72 3.72 0.51
N PHE A 60 1.50 4.71 -0.34
CA PHE A 60 2.06 6.05 -0.20
C PHE A 60 0.90 7.04 -0.04
N PRO A 61 0.86 7.80 1.07
CA PRO A 61 -0.07 8.90 1.20
C PRO A 61 0.43 10.05 0.32
N ASN A 62 -0.40 10.47 -0.63
CA ASN A 62 -0.18 11.66 -1.43
C ASN A 62 -1.36 12.62 -1.22
N GLU A 63 -1.19 13.88 -1.58
CA GLU A 63 -2.28 14.86 -1.48
C GLU A 63 -3.43 14.46 -2.42
N ALA A 64 -4.61 14.23 -1.84
CA ALA A 64 -5.86 13.82 -2.53
C ALA A 64 -5.80 12.53 -3.36
N GLN A 65 -4.72 11.74 -3.26
CA GLN A 65 -4.59 10.47 -4.00
C GLN A 65 -3.87 9.41 -3.17
N LEU A 66 -4.18 8.15 -3.44
CA LEU A 66 -3.47 6.99 -2.93
C LEU A 66 -2.58 6.43 -4.03
N GLN A 67 -1.31 6.18 -3.71
CA GLN A 67 -0.46 5.38 -4.59
C GLN A 67 -0.17 4.03 -3.95
N ALA A 68 -0.40 2.96 -4.70
CA ALA A 68 -0.09 1.59 -4.30
C ALA A 68 0.96 0.98 -5.23
N THR A 69 2.02 0.42 -4.66
CA THR A 69 3.08 -0.25 -5.40
C THR A 69 3.11 -1.73 -5.04
N PHE A 70 2.73 -2.60 -5.98
CA PHE A 70 2.75 -4.04 -5.81
C PHE A 70 4.13 -4.63 -6.07
N VAL A 71 4.62 -5.47 -5.16
CA VAL A 71 5.94 -6.09 -5.28
C VAL A 71 5.76 -7.56 -5.62
N PHE A 72 5.88 -7.86 -6.91
CA PHE A 72 5.74 -9.21 -7.43
C PHE A 72 7.08 -9.75 -7.94
N GLY A 73 7.30 -11.06 -7.78
CA GLY A 73 8.38 -11.75 -8.48
C GLY A 73 8.12 -11.78 -9.99
N ALA A 74 9.17 -11.95 -10.80
CA ALA A 74 9.08 -11.86 -12.27
C ALA A 74 7.93 -12.67 -12.90
N LYS A 75 7.69 -13.90 -12.40
CA LYS A 75 6.56 -14.75 -12.87
C LYS A 75 5.20 -14.12 -12.60
N ALA A 76 5.01 -13.55 -11.42
CA ALA A 76 3.76 -12.90 -11.03
C ALA A 76 3.58 -11.56 -11.77
N VAL A 77 4.65 -10.80 -12.03
CA VAL A 77 4.60 -9.63 -12.91
C VAL A 77 4.15 -10.02 -14.32
N ALA A 78 4.72 -11.10 -14.88
CA ALA A 78 4.34 -11.57 -16.22
C ALA A 78 2.86 -11.98 -16.28
N ALA A 79 2.37 -12.71 -15.28
CA ALA A 79 0.96 -13.08 -15.17
C ALA A 79 0.05 -11.85 -15.03
N ALA A 80 0.39 -10.91 -14.15
CA ALA A 80 -0.35 -9.66 -13.99
C ALA A 80 -0.43 -8.88 -15.31
N LYS A 81 0.66 -8.76 -16.05
CA LYS A 81 0.66 -8.08 -17.37
C LYS A 81 -0.25 -8.75 -18.40
N GLN A 82 -0.47 -10.07 -18.34
CA GLN A 82 -1.43 -10.73 -19.22
C GLN A 82 -2.87 -10.45 -18.81
N ILE A 83 -3.14 -10.36 -17.50
CA ILE A 83 -4.47 -10.06 -16.95
C ILE A 83 -4.84 -8.59 -17.15
N PHE A 84 -3.88 -7.67 -17.00
CA PHE A 84 -4.06 -6.22 -17.12
C PHE A 84 -3.86 -5.67 -18.54
N ARG A 85 -3.77 -6.53 -19.56
CA ARG A 85 -4.02 -6.12 -20.95
C ARG A 85 -5.52 -5.85 -21.12
N LEU A 86 -5.97 -4.71 -20.63
CA LEU A 86 -7.27 -4.15 -20.95
C LEU A 86 -7.08 -3.17 -22.12
N THR A 87 -7.88 -3.44 -23.16
CA THR A 87 -8.32 -2.59 -24.28
C THR A 87 -8.23 -1.09 -24.07
#